data_AF-A0A6I4MBE3-F1
#
_entry.id   AF-A0A6I4MBE3-F1
#
_cell.length_a   1.000
_cell.length_b   1.000
_cell.length_c   1.000
_cell.angle_alpha   90.00
_cell.angle_beta   90.00
_cell.angle_gamma   90.00
#
_symmetry.space_group_name_H-M   'P 1'
#
loop_
_entity.id
_entity.type
_entity.pdbx_description
1 polymer ?
#
loop_
_entity_poly.entity_id
_entity_poly.type
_entity_poly.pdbx_seq_one_letter_code
_entity_poly.pdbx_strand_id
1 'polypeptide(L)'
;MRAGGDGGGRRRAARRVRRRARPHPPRILRRRTEVTAVDSPNLPVVTDGSRLTPGELQSVVFSRAALGRRGYDEDQVRDFLQYVERELVQILNHKAALGEEVNRLRAQAGRGAGGVLAPEDAHFQAVRILSQAQQTADLYVADAERYTRELAHEARLHREAILSDAKGRAEQMLEDAHRKAAEVADAAVRSVPPPAATAPSGPGAPFGPGGASADERRHELEREIAYLRTYSEVYRTHLRSYLEALLRNVDEWESSERASVTGETPGPPLRG
;
A
#
# COMPACT_ATOMS: atom_id res chain seq x y z
N MET A 1 -49.18 38.48 61.80
CA MET A 1 -49.57 37.47 60.79
C MET A 1 -48.34 36.61 60.46
N ARG A 2 -48.54 35.29 60.38
CA ARG A 2 -47.65 34.22 59.86
C ARG A 2 -46.95 34.63 58.55
N ALA A 3 -45.84 34.06 58.08
CA ALA A 3 -44.90 33.03 58.54
C ALA A 3 -43.77 32.92 57.48
N GLY A 4 -42.57 32.56 57.94
CA GLY A 4 -41.66 31.66 57.20
C GLY A 4 -40.72 32.32 56.20
N GLY A 5 -39.47 31.90 56.03
CA GLY A 5 -38.59 30.93 56.67
C GLY A 5 -37.18 31.33 56.22
N ASP A 6 -36.18 31.23 57.10
CA ASP A 6 -35.20 30.13 57.06
C ASP A 6 -34.39 30.12 55.75
N GLY A 7 -33.07 30.26 55.71
CA GLY A 7 -32.04 30.18 56.73
C GLY A 7 -30.70 30.03 56.00
N GLY A 8 -29.61 30.25 56.75
CA GLY A 8 -28.26 29.71 56.48
C GLY A 8 -27.61 30.09 55.14
N GLY A 9 -26.63 30.99 55.07
CA GLY A 9 -25.45 31.03 55.92
C GLY A 9 -24.34 30.11 55.39
N ARG A 10 -23.17 30.74 55.23
CA ARG A 10 -21.81 30.15 55.30
C ARG A 10 -21.26 29.61 53.98
N ARG A 11 -20.35 30.39 53.38
CA ARG A 11 -18.88 30.38 53.63
C ARG A 11 -18.18 29.23 52.90
N ARG A 12 -17.54 29.64 51.79
CA ARG A 12 -16.20 29.26 51.33
C ARG A 12 -15.56 28.09 52.08
N ALA A 13 -15.46 26.96 51.39
CA ALA A 13 -14.41 25.97 51.61
C ALA A 13 -13.74 25.69 50.27
N ALA A 14 -12.41 25.79 50.28
CA ALA A 14 -11.54 25.48 49.16
C ALA A 14 -11.73 24.05 48.68
N ARG A 15 -11.75 23.85 47.36
CA ARG A 15 -11.59 22.52 46.79
C ARG A 15 -10.77 22.58 45.51
N ARG A 16 -9.52 22.14 45.63
CA ARG A 16 -8.62 21.77 44.52
C ARG A 16 -9.38 20.91 43.53
N VAL A 17 -9.55 21.39 42.30
CA VAL A 17 -10.01 20.56 41.18
C VAL A 17 -8.83 19.68 40.77
N ARG A 18 -8.85 18.42 41.23
CA ARG A 18 -7.99 17.36 40.71
C ARG A 18 -8.26 17.25 39.21
N ARG A 19 -7.19 17.32 38.40
CA ARG A 19 -7.19 16.95 36.99
C ARG A 19 -7.86 15.58 36.84
N ARG A 20 -9.04 15.53 36.22
CA ARG A 20 -9.59 14.26 35.72
C ARG A 20 -8.83 13.93 34.45
N ALA A 21 -7.98 12.90 34.52
CA ALA A 21 -7.49 12.22 33.34
C ALA A 21 -8.70 11.78 32.50
N ARG A 22 -8.74 12.17 31.23
CA ARG A 22 -9.74 11.66 30.30
C ARG A 22 -9.42 10.17 30.06
N PRO A 23 -10.39 9.25 30.18
CA PRO A 23 -10.18 7.86 29.82
C PRO A 23 -9.96 7.79 28.30
N HIS A 24 -8.84 7.18 27.88
CA HIS A 24 -8.61 6.82 26.49
C HIS A 24 -9.73 5.89 26.01
N PRO A 25 -10.22 6.02 24.77
CA PRO A 25 -11.08 4.99 24.20
C PRO A 25 -10.28 3.67 24.19
N PRO A 26 -10.91 2.52 24.48
CA PRO A 26 -10.23 1.25 24.36
C PRO A 26 -9.73 1.13 22.91
N ARG A 27 -8.41 0.99 22.77
CA ARG A 27 -7.79 0.46 21.56
C ARG A 27 -8.47 -0.87 21.30
N ILE A 28 -9.44 -0.87 20.40
CA ILE A 28 -9.86 -2.09 19.73
C ILE A 28 -8.61 -2.51 18.97
N LEU A 29 -7.78 -3.33 19.63
CA LEU A 29 -7.00 -4.33 18.93
C LEU A 29 -7.98 -4.92 17.95
N ARG A 30 -7.84 -4.56 16.66
CA ARG A 30 -8.40 -5.38 15.61
C ARG A 30 -7.82 -6.75 15.92
N ARG A 31 -8.62 -7.58 16.60
CA ARG A 31 -8.46 -9.01 16.57
C ARG A 31 -8.20 -9.26 15.11
N ARG A 32 -7.00 -9.78 14.83
CA ARG A 32 -6.74 -10.57 13.64
C ARG A 32 -7.99 -11.43 13.51
N THR A 33 -8.92 -11.01 12.66
CA THR A 33 -10.02 -11.87 12.27
C THR A 33 -9.26 -12.94 11.52
N GLU A 34 -8.92 -14.00 12.24
CA GLU A 34 -8.88 -15.33 11.67
C GLU A 34 -10.07 -15.35 10.74
N VAL A 35 -9.79 -15.23 9.44
CA VAL A 35 -10.75 -15.58 8.41
C VAL A 35 -10.90 -17.07 8.65
N THR A 36 -11.83 -17.40 9.53
CA THR A 36 -12.39 -18.74 9.61
C THR A 36 -12.88 -18.96 8.19
N ALA A 37 -12.14 -19.81 7.48
CA ALA A 37 -12.53 -20.29 6.17
C ALA A 37 -13.94 -20.83 6.35
N VAL A 38 -14.92 -20.06 5.92
CA VAL A 38 -16.31 -20.48 5.95
C VAL A 38 -16.37 -21.60 4.92
N ASP A 39 -16.42 -22.83 5.43
CA ASP A 39 -16.67 -24.10 4.75
C ASP A 39 -16.57 -24.04 3.22
N SER A 40 -15.35 -24.05 2.71
CA SER A 40 -15.10 -24.42 1.32
C SER A 40 -14.90 -25.93 1.29
N PRO A 41 -15.80 -26.72 0.67
CA PRO A 41 -15.82 -28.17 0.84
C PRO A 41 -14.62 -28.92 0.22
N ASN A 42 -13.78 -28.25 -0.58
CA ASN A 42 -12.74 -28.90 -1.38
C ASN A 42 -11.39 -28.17 -1.41
N LEU A 43 -11.03 -27.36 -0.40
CA LEU A 43 -9.63 -26.93 -0.32
C LEU A 43 -8.79 -28.13 0.18
N PRO A 44 -7.72 -28.52 -0.55
CA PRO A 44 -6.81 -29.54 -0.07
C PRO A 44 -6.25 -29.07 1.27
N VAL A 45 -6.36 -29.91 2.29
CA VAL A 45 -5.71 -29.69 3.58
C VAL A 45 -4.22 -29.73 3.31
N VAL A 46 -3.61 -28.55 3.15
CA VAL A 46 -2.16 -28.40 3.01
C VAL A 46 -1.55 -28.68 4.38
N THR A 47 -1.39 -29.96 4.71
CA THR A 47 -0.52 -30.40 5.78
C THR A 47 0.93 -30.14 5.35
N ASP A 48 1.73 -29.49 6.20
CA ASP A 48 3.15 -29.24 5.94
C ASP A 48 3.84 -30.52 5.45
N GLY A 49 4.19 -30.57 4.15
CA GLY A 49 4.81 -31.72 3.50
C GLY A 49 3.97 -32.44 2.43
N SER A 50 2.65 -32.21 2.35
CA SER A 50 1.83 -32.72 1.25
C SER A 50 1.92 -31.77 0.05
N ARG A 51 2.65 -32.19 -0.99
CA ARG A 51 2.74 -31.41 -2.24
C ARG A 51 1.45 -31.58 -3.03
N LEU A 52 0.85 -30.45 -3.42
CA LEU A 52 -0.32 -30.40 -4.29
C LEU A 52 -0.09 -31.25 -5.53
N THR A 53 -1.02 -32.14 -5.84
CA THR A 53 -1.04 -32.84 -7.12
C THR A 53 -1.78 -32.02 -8.17
N PRO A 54 -1.46 -32.18 -9.48
CA PRO A 54 -2.21 -31.51 -10.54
C PRO A 54 -3.72 -31.79 -10.47
N GLY A 55 -4.12 -33.02 -10.12
CA GLY A 55 -5.52 -33.39 -9.92
C GLY A 55 -6.17 -32.71 -8.70
N GLU A 56 -5.43 -32.53 -7.60
CA GLU A 56 -5.90 -31.76 -6.46
C GLU A 56 -6.13 -30.29 -6.81
N LEU A 57 -5.27 -29.70 -7.65
CA LEU A 57 -5.39 -28.31 -8.10
C LEU A 57 -6.69 -28.07 -8.90
N GLN A 58 -7.09 -29.02 -9.75
CA GLN A 58 -8.35 -28.95 -10.50
C GLN A 58 -9.59 -29.08 -9.60
N SER A 59 -9.47 -29.79 -8.48
CA SER A 59 -10.58 -30.01 -7.54
C SER A 59 -10.86 -28.83 -6.61
N VAL A 60 -9.98 -27.81 -6.61
CA VAL A 60 -10.12 -26.64 -5.74
C VAL A 60 -11.30 -25.80 -6.20
N VAL A 61 -12.31 -25.73 -5.33
CA VAL A 61 -13.47 -24.84 -5.52
C VAL A 61 -13.35 -23.67 -4.56
N PHE A 62 -13.34 -22.46 -5.11
CA PHE A 62 -13.37 -21.23 -4.32
C PHE A 62 -14.81 -20.80 -4.02
N SER A 63 -15.08 -20.42 -2.77
CA SER A 63 -16.37 -19.86 -2.39
C SER A 63 -16.61 -18.51 -3.06
N ARG A 64 -17.84 -18.29 -3.57
CA ARG A 64 -18.23 -17.02 -4.17
C ARG A 64 -18.14 -15.88 -3.17
N ALA A 65 -17.73 -14.71 -3.64
CA ALA A 65 -17.65 -13.52 -2.79
C ALA A 65 -19.01 -13.24 -2.13
N ALA A 66 -19.00 -13.03 -0.81
CA ALA A 66 -20.20 -12.66 -0.07
C ALA A 66 -20.83 -11.38 -0.65
N LEU A 67 -22.17 -11.34 -0.71
CA LEU A 67 -22.93 -10.24 -1.32
C LEU A 67 -22.37 -8.87 -0.90
N GLY A 68 -21.97 -8.06 -1.89
CA GLY A 68 -21.45 -6.71 -1.68
C GLY A 68 -19.91 -6.57 -1.59
N ARG A 69 -19.15 -7.67 -1.73
CA ARG A 69 -17.68 -7.61 -1.90
C ARG A 69 -17.28 -7.96 -3.33
N ARG A 70 -16.30 -7.22 -3.87
CA ARG A 70 -15.66 -7.57 -5.15
C ARG A 70 -14.86 -8.86 -4.96
N GLY A 71 -15.18 -9.88 -5.76
CA GLY A 71 -14.43 -11.12 -5.87
C GLY A 71 -13.45 -11.09 -7.05
N TYR A 72 -12.63 -12.13 -7.17
CA TYR A 72 -11.87 -12.39 -8.38
C TYR A 72 -12.79 -12.83 -9.51
N ASP A 73 -12.37 -12.56 -10.75
CA ASP A 73 -13.05 -13.04 -11.95
C ASP A 73 -12.85 -14.56 -12.06
N GLU A 74 -13.96 -15.31 -12.10
CA GLU A 74 -13.95 -16.78 -12.12
C GLU A 74 -13.23 -17.33 -13.37
N ASP A 75 -13.35 -16.63 -14.50
CA ASP A 75 -12.75 -17.07 -15.77
C ASP A 75 -11.23 -16.86 -15.76
N GLN A 76 -10.75 -15.71 -15.26
CA GLN A 76 -9.31 -15.43 -15.12
C GLN A 76 -8.65 -16.36 -14.11
N VAL A 77 -9.34 -16.66 -13.00
CA VAL A 77 -8.83 -17.63 -12.00
C VAL A 77 -8.74 -19.02 -12.61
N ARG A 78 -9.73 -19.44 -13.41
CA ARG A 78 -9.70 -20.74 -14.08
C ARG A 78 -8.57 -20.86 -15.10
N ASP A 79 -8.33 -19.82 -15.90
CA ASP A 79 -7.22 -19.80 -16.86
C ASP A 79 -5.85 -19.85 -16.16
N PHE A 80 -5.73 -19.13 -15.05
CA PHE A 80 -4.53 -19.16 -14.23
C PHE A 80 -4.28 -20.53 -13.60
N LEU A 81 -5.32 -21.19 -13.06
CA LEU A 81 -5.20 -22.54 -12.51
C LEU A 81 -4.76 -23.55 -13.58
N GLN A 82 -5.28 -23.46 -14.81
CA GLN A 82 -4.84 -24.33 -15.90
C GLN A 82 -3.37 -24.11 -16.27
N TYR A 83 -2.89 -22.86 -16.23
CA TYR A 83 -1.48 -22.56 -16.43
C TYR A 83 -0.61 -23.16 -15.31
N VAL A 84 -0.99 -22.95 -14.06
CA VAL A 84 -0.28 -23.50 -12.89
C VAL A 84 -0.26 -25.03 -12.93
N GLU A 85 -1.36 -25.66 -13.35
CA GLU A 85 -1.43 -27.12 -13.49
C GLU A 85 -0.42 -27.64 -14.53
N ARG A 86 -0.37 -27.02 -15.72
CA ARG A 86 0.58 -27.40 -16.77
C ARG A 86 2.03 -27.29 -16.30
N GLU A 87 2.35 -26.18 -15.64
CA GLU A 87 3.68 -25.97 -15.05
C GLU A 87 3.99 -26.98 -13.94
N LEU A 88 3.02 -27.30 -13.08
CA LEU A 88 3.20 -28.29 -12.02
C LEU A 88 3.48 -29.68 -12.59
N VAL A 89 2.76 -30.09 -13.65
CA VAL A 89 3.03 -31.35 -14.37
C VAL A 89 4.45 -31.35 -14.95
N GLN A 90 4.86 -30.26 -15.58
CA GLN A 90 6.21 -30.12 -16.15
C GLN A 90 7.30 -30.23 -15.07
N ILE A 91 7.13 -29.55 -13.94
CA ILE A 91 8.08 -29.59 -12.81
C ILE A 91 8.14 -31.00 -12.22
N LEU A 92 7.01 -31.68 -12.05
CA LEU A 92 6.99 -33.04 -11.52
C LEU A 92 7.70 -34.02 -12.46
N ASN A 93 7.48 -33.91 -13.78
CA ASN A 93 8.17 -34.71 -14.79
C ASN A 93 9.68 -34.43 -14.80
N HIS A 94 10.08 -33.16 -14.72
CA HIS A 94 11.49 -32.78 -14.66
C HIS A 94 12.16 -33.32 -13.40
N LYS A 95 11.48 -33.25 -12.25
CA LYS A 95 11.97 -33.81 -10.97
C LYS A 95 12.10 -35.34 -11.03
N ALA A 96 11.16 -36.03 -11.67
CA ALA A 96 11.25 -37.48 -11.88
C ALA A 96 12.46 -37.84 -12.76
N ALA A 97 12.64 -37.15 -13.89
CA ALA A 97 13.78 -37.36 -14.79
C ALA A 97 15.13 -37.09 -14.11
N LEU A 98 15.23 -36.00 -13.33
CA LEU A 98 16.40 -35.71 -12.49
C LEU A 98 16.66 -36.81 -11.46
N GLY A 99 15.61 -37.33 -10.83
CA GLY A 99 15.72 -38.44 -9.87
C GLY A 99 16.27 -39.71 -10.53
N GLU A 100 15.80 -40.05 -11.73
CA GLU A 100 16.32 -41.17 -12.51
C GLU A 100 17.79 -40.97 -12.90
N GLU A 101 18.18 -39.77 -13.31
CA GLU A 101 19.56 -39.47 -13.68
C GLU A 101 20.49 -39.52 -12.46
N VAL A 102 20.07 -38.99 -11.31
CA VAL A 102 20.82 -39.12 -10.06
C VAL A 102 20.99 -40.59 -9.67
N ASN A 103 19.94 -41.40 -9.79
CA ASN A 103 20.01 -42.83 -9.50
C ASN A 103 20.94 -43.56 -10.48
N ARG A 104 20.92 -43.19 -11.77
CA ARG A 104 21.83 -43.71 -12.79
C ARG A 104 23.29 -43.36 -12.47
N LEU A 105 23.57 -42.10 -12.19
CA LEU A 105 24.91 -41.62 -11.82
C LEU A 105 25.40 -42.28 -10.54
N ARG A 106 24.54 -42.47 -9.52
CA ARG A 106 24.87 -43.22 -8.30
C ARG A 106 25.17 -44.69 -8.60
N ALA A 107 24.40 -45.35 -9.48
CA ALA A 107 24.66 -46.73 -9.87
C ALA A 107 25.94 -46.88 -10.71
N GLN A 108 26.34 -45.84 -11.44
CA GLN A 108 27.60 -45.79 -12.19
C GLN A 108 28.79 -45.53 -11.25
N ALA A 109 28.65 -44.61 -10.29
CA ALA A 109 29.64 -44.35 -9.25
C ALA A 109 29.84 -45.56 -8.31
N GLY A 110 28.76 -46.23 -7.91
CA GLY A 110 28.82 -47.45 -7.08
C GLY A 110 29.51 -48.63 -7.79
N ARG A 111 29.45 -48.70 -9.12
CA ARG A 111 30.21 -49.68 -9.92
C ARG A 111 31.70 -49.36 -10.02
N GLY A 112 32.10 -48.09 -9.88
CA GLY A 112 33.50 -47.65 -9.86
C GLY A 112 34.12 -47.60 -8.45
N ALA A 113 33.31 -47.56 -7.39
CA ALA A 113 33.75 -47.38 -6.01
C ALA A 113 33.86 -48.67 -5.18
N GLY A 114 33.68 -49.84 -5.81
CA GLY A 114 33.69 -51.15 -5.12
C GLY A 114 35.06 -51.70 -4.71
N GLY A 115 36.15 -50.99 -4.99
CA GLY A 115 37.47 -51.26 -4.41
C GLY A 115 37.74 -50.26 -3.30
N VAL A 116 38.21 -50.72 -2.14
CA VAL A 116 38.77 -49.84 -1.09
C VAL A 116 39.84 -48.98 -1.75
N LEU A 117 39.51 -47.72 -2.05
CA LEU A 117 40.46 -46.77 -2.64
C LEU A 117 41.65 -46.67 -1.68
N ALA A 118 42.87 -46.71 -2.22
CA ALA A 118 44.03 -46.38 -1.42
C ALA A 118 43.85 -44.96 -0.84
N PRO A 119 44.37 -44.66 0.37
CA PRO A 119 44.22 -43.35 1.01
C PRO A 119 44.61 -42.17 0.09
N GLU A 120 45.61 -42.40 -0.76
CA GLU A 120 46.08 -41.49 -1.82
C GLU A 120 44.95 -41.16 -2.83
N ASP A 121 44.28 -42.19 -3.37
CA ASP A 121 43.21 -42.03 -4.36
C ASP A 121 41.99 -41.31 -3.77
N ALA A 122 41.66 -41.59 -2.50
CA ALA A 122 40.56 -40.92 -1.80
C ALA A 122 40.85 -39.41 -1.65
N HIS A 123 42.10 -39.04 -1.40
CA HIS A 123 42.51 -37.64 -1.35
C HIS A 123 42.40 -36.96 -2.73
N PHE A 124 42.87 -37.60 -3.81
CA PHE A 124 42.73 -37.07 -5.17
C PHE A 124 41.26 -36.89 -5.58
N GLN A 125 40.38 -37.82 -5.21
CA GLN A 125 38.95 -37.70 -5.47
C GLN A 125 38.32 -36.58 -4.64
N ALA A 126 38.69 -36.41 -3.38
CA ALA A 126 38.21 -35.33 -2.53
C ALA A 126 38.64 -33.95 -3.09
N VAL A 127 39.91 -33.81 -3.51
CA VAL A 127 40.41 -32.56 -4.13
C VAL A 127 39.66 -32.25 -5.42
N ARG A 128 39.38 -33.25 -6.27
CA ARG A 128 38.59 -33.07 -7.49
C ARG A 128 37.17 -32.60 -7.18
N ILE A 129 36.49 -33.22 -6.22
CA ILE A 129 35.13 -32.84 -5.82
C ILE A 129 35.11 -31.42 -5.24
N LEU A 130 36.10 -31.07 -4.40
CA LEU A 130 36.21 -29.71 -3.85
C LEU A 130 36.48 -28.67 -4.94
N SER A 131 37.36 -28.96 -5.89
CA SER A 131 37.62 -28.06 -7.01
C SER A 131 36.39 -27.87 -7.89
N GLN A 132 35.64 -28.95 -8.18
CA GLN A 132 34.38 -28.87 -8.92
C GLN A 132 33.30 -28.10 -8.13
N ALA A 133 33.20 -28.34 -6.82
CA ALA A 133 32.26 -27.64 -5.95
C ALA A 133 32.60 -26.14 -5.90
N GLN A 134 33.88 -25.77 -5.78
CA GLN A 134 34.32 -24.39 -5.80
C GLN A 134 33.98 -23.71 -7.13
N GLN A 135 34.29 -24.36 -8.26
CA GLN A 135 33.94 -23.84 -9.58
C GLN A 135 32.41 -23.63 -9.71
N THR A 136 31.63 -24.55 -9.17
CA THR A 136 30.16 -24.44 -9.17
C THR A 136 29.69 -23.29 -8.28
N ALA A 137 30.28 -23.12 -7.11
CA ALA A 137 29.97 -22.00 -6.22
C ALA A 137 30.29 -20.65 -6.89
N ASP A 138 31.45 -20.54 -7.53
CA ASP A 138 31.86 -19.31 -8.24
C ASP A 138 30.88 -18.97 -9.39
N LEU A 139 30.38 -19.99 -10.10
CA LEU A 139 29.33 -19.81 -11.12
C LEU A 139 28.03 -19.30 -10.52
N TYR A 140 27.56 -19.90 -9.41
CA TYR A 140 26.34 -19.44 -8.73
C TYR A 140 26.47 -18.01 -8.19
N VAL A 141 27.64 -17.64 -7.67
CA VAL A 141 27.90 -16.26 -7.23
C VAL A 141 27.82 -15.29 -8.42
N ALA A 142 28.47 -15.62 -9.54
CA ALA A 142 28.44 -14.78 -10.73
C ALA A 142 27.01 -14.62 -11.31
N ASP A 143 26.23 -15.70 -11.32
CA ASP A 143 24.83 -15.68 -11.79
C ASP A 143 23.93 -14.90 -10.84
N ALA A 144 24.07 -15.07 -9.52
CA ALA A 144 23.35 -14.28 -8.53
C ALA A 144 23.66 -12.78 -8.63
N GLU A 145 24.93 -12.42 -8.85
CA GLU A 145 25.35 -11.03 -9.08
C GLU A 145 24.77 -10.44 -10.36
N ARG A 146 24.64 -11.23 -11.43
CA ARG A 146 23.98 -10.77 -12.67
C ARG A 146 22.50 -10.55 -12.45
N TYR A 147 21.82 -11.55 -11.88
CA TYR A 147 20.39 -11.49 -11.60
C TYR A 147 20.02 -10.30 -10.69
N THR A 148 20.80 -10.06 -9.63
CA THR A 148 20.57 -8.91 -8.74
C THR A 148 20.78 -7.57 -9.45
N ARG A 149 21.78 -7.47 -10.35
CA ARG A 149 21.98 -6.27 -11.17
C ARG A 149 20.84 -6.03 -12.15
N GLU A 150 20.35 -7.09 -12.80
CA GLU A 150 19.19 -7.02 -13.70
C GLU A 150 17.93 -6.60 -12.93
N LEU A 151 17.64 -7.23 -11.80
CA LEU A 151 16.50 -6.88 -10.95
C LEU A 151 16.59 -5.44 -10.44
N ALA A 152 17.78 -4.99 -10.02
CA ALA A 152 17.99 -3.61 -9.60
C ALA A 152 17.80 -2.61 -10.75
N HIS A 153 18.18 -2.99 -11.97
CA HIS A 153 17.96 -2.17 -13.16
C HIS A 153 16.48 -2.09 -13.52
N GLU A 154 15.78 -3.23 -13.55
CA GLU A 154 14.34 -3.30 -13.81
C GLU A 154 13.53 -2.51 -12.77
N ALA A 155 13.86 -2.65 -11.49
CA ALA A 155 13.20 -1.89 -10.42
C ALA A 155 13.40 -0.37 -10.58
N ARG A 156 14.56 0.08 -11.08
CA ARG A 156 14.81 1.50 -11.39
C ARG A 156 13.96 1.98 -12.55
N LEU A 157 13.92 1.23 -13.65
CA LEU A 157 13.09 1.56 -14.81
C LEU A 157 11.61 1.62 -14.44
N HIS A 158 11.13 0.65 -13.66
CA HIS A 158 9.75 0.61 -13.20
C HIS A 158 9.42 1.81 -12.29
N ARG A 159 10.34 2.18 -11.38
CA ARG A 159 10.21 3.38 -10.55
C ARG A 159 10.13 4.65 -11.40
N GLU A 160 11.01 4.79 -12.38
CA GLU A 160 11.03 5.94 -13.30
C GLU A 160 9.73 6.04 -14.10
N ALA A 161 9.21 4.91 -14.59
CA ALA A 161 7.92 4.86 -15.29
C ALA A 161 6.76 5.34 -14.39
N ILE A 162 6.68 4.84 -13.14
CA ILE A 162 5.66 5.27 -12.17
C ILE A 162 5.78 6.77 -11.89
N LEU A 163 7.00 7.26 -11.66
CA LEU A 163 7.21 8.69 -11.36
C LEU A 163 6.85 9.58 -12.55
N SER A 164 7.18 9.16 -13.77
CA SER A 164 6.82 9.87 -15.00
C SER A 164 5.30 9.91 -15.20
N ASP A 165 4.62 8.78 -15.01
CA ASP A 165 3.16 8.67 -15.13
C ASP A 165 2.45 9.48 -14.02
N ALA A 166 2.90 9.38 -12.77
CA ALA A 166 2.39 10.19 -11.67
C ALA A 166 2.57 11.69 -11.93
N LYS A 167 3.73 12.10 -12.45
CA LYS A 167 4.00 13.49 -12.83
C LYS A 167 3.08 13.96 -13.95
N GLY A 168 2.92 13.18 -15.02
CA GLY A 168 2.02 13.52 -16.13
C GLY A 168 0.57 13.68 -15.68
N ARG A 169 0.07 12.78 -14.81
CA ARG A 169 -1.28 12.92 -14.23
C ARG A 169 -1.42 14.15 -13.34
N ALA A 170 -0.39 14.49 -12.56
CA ALA A 170 -0.40 15.67 -11.71
C ALA A 170 -0.43 16.96 -12.55
N GLU A 171 0.36 17.03 -13.63
CA GLU A 171 0.35 18.15 -14.57
C GLU A 171 -1.02 18.31 -15.23
N GLN A 172 -1.61 17.22 -15.72
CA GLN A 172 -2.96 17.23 -16.30
C GLN A 172 -4.03 17.71 -15.30
N MET A 173 -3.97 17.26 -14.05
CA MET A 173 -4.90 17.70 -13.00
C MET A 173 -4.76 19.20 -12.71
N LEU A 174 -3.54 19.73 -12.70
CA LEU A 174 -3.29 21.16 -12.51
C LEU A 174 -3.81 21.99 -13.69
N GLU A 175 -3.59 21.53 -14.92
CA GLU A 175 -4.13 22.17 -16.12
C GLU A 175 -5.65 22.20 -16.13
N ASP A 176 -6.30 21.09 -15.79
CA ASP A 176 -7.76 21.00 -15.71
C ASP A 176 -8.32 21.89 -14.59
N ALA A 177 -7.63 21.98 -13.44
CA ALA A 177 -8.00 22.89 -12.36
C ALA A 177 -7.86 24.36 -12.77
N HIS A 178 -6.77 24.72 -13.46
CA HIS A 178 -6.57 26.07 -14.00
C HIS A 178 -7.60 26.43 -15.06
N ARG A 179 -7.92 25.50 -15.97
CA ARG A 179 -8.94 25.70 -17.00
C ARG A 179 -10.31 25.98 -16.37
N LYS A 180 -10.73 25.15 -15.42
CA LYS A 180 -11.99 25.35 -14.68
C LYS A 180 -12.00 26.67 -13.90
N ALA A 181 -10.89 27.04 -13.27
CA ALA A 181 -10.79 28.31 -12.55
C ALA A 181 -10.92 29.52 -13.50
N ALA A 182 -10.31 29.46 -14.69
CA ALA A 182 -10.44 30.48 -15.72
C ALA A 182 -11.88 30.57 -16.25
N GLU A 183 -12.52 29.44 -16.51
CA GLU A 183 -13.93 29.39 -16.94
C GLU A 183 -14.88 30.03 -15.92
N VAL A 184 -14.69 29.74 -14.62
CA VAL A 184 -15.49 30.34 -13.54
C VAL A 184 -15.21 31.85 -13.44
N ALA A 185 -13.96 32.28 -13.58
CA ALA A 185 -13.60 33.70 -13.57
C ALA A 185 -14.24 34.45 -14.75
N ASP A 186 -14.18 33.89 -15.95
CA ASP A 186 -14.78 34.47 -17.16
C ASP A 186 -16.31 34.52 -17.08
N ALA A 187 -16.94 33.49 -16.50
CA ALA A 187 -18.37 33.47 -16.24
C ALA A 187 -18.77 34.55 -15.23
N ALA A 188 -17.98 34.72 -14.16
CA ALA A 188 -18.19 35.78 -13.17
C ALA A 188 -18.09 37.17 -13.81
N VAL A 189 -17.06 37.43 -14.63
CA VAL A 189 -16.89 38.71 -15.35
C VAL A 189 -18.06 38.98 -16.29
N ARG A 190 -18.53 37.97 -17.04
CA ARG A 190 -19.70 38.12 -17.94
C ARG A 190 -21.01 38.37 -17.19
N SER A 191 -21.14 37.86 -15.97
CA SER A 191 -22.32 38.07 -15.14
C SER A 191 -22.40 39.47 -14.52
N VAL A 192 -21.29 40.22 -14.49
CA VAL A 192 -21.26 41.61 -14.03
C VAL A 192 -21.82 42.49 -15.15
N PRO A 193 -23.00 43.13 -14.97
CA PRO A 193 -23.54 44.04 -15.97
C PRO A 193 -22.59 45.22 -16.18
N PRO A 194 -22.45 45.75 -17.42
CA PRO A 194 -21.62 46.92 -17.67
C PRO A 194 -22.09 48.09 -16.78
N PRO A 195 -21.19 48.96 -16.31
CA PRO A 195 -21.61 50.15 -15.59
C PRO A 195 -22.56 50.91 -16.52
N ALA A 196 -23.82 51.04 -16.11
CA ALA A 196 -24.79 51.85 -16.82
C ALA A 196 -24.13 53.21 -17.05
N ALA A 197 -23.97 53.60 -18.32
CA ALA A 197 -23.40 54.87 -18.69
C ALA A 197 -24.08 55.95 -17.84
N THR A 198 -23.30 56.59 -16.97
CA THR A 198 -23.76 57.70 -16.14
C THR A 198 -24.20 58.79 -17.11
N ALA A 199 -25.50 58.86 -17.38
CA ALA A 199 -26.11 60.04 -17.96
C ALA A 199 -25.75 61.22 -17.04
N PRO A 200 -25.36 62.38 -17.59
CA PRO A 200 -24.94 63.51 -16.78
C PRO A 200 -26.07 63.92 -15.84
N SER A 201 -25.80 63.85 -14.54
CA SER A 201 -26.71 64.27 -13.49
C SER A 201 -27.11 65.74 -13.68
N GLY A 202 -28.39 65.97 -14.01
CA GLY A 202 -29.01 67.27 -13.79
C GLY A 202 -29.13 67.54 -12.28
N PRO A 203 -28.93 68.79 -11.81
CA PRO A 203 -28.97 69.10 -10.39
C PRO A 203 -30.42 69.11 -9.92
N GLY A 204 -30.82 68.07 -9.19
CA GLY A 204 -32.07 68.06 -8.44
C GLY A 204 -32.98 66.86 -8.71
N ALA A 205 -32.69 65.75 -8.04
CA ALA A 205 -33.71 64.78 -7.65
C ALA A 205 -33.22 63.97 -6.43
N PRO A 206 -34.09 63.68 -5.45
CA PRO A 206 -33.73 62.93 -4.25
C PRO A 206 -33.44 61.46 -4.58
N PHE A 207 -32.42 60.91 -3.91
CA PHE A 207 -31.97 59.52 -3.99
C PHE A 207 -33.14 58.52 -4.04
N GLY A 208 -33.28 57.82 -5.16
CA GLY A 208 -34.16 56.65 -5.30
C GLY A 208 -33.50 55.34 -4.84
N PRO A 209 -34.26 54.27 -4.59
CA PRO A 209 -33.81 53.05 -3.90
C PRO A 209 -32.92 52.10 -4.73
N GLY A 210 -32.29 52.57 -5.82
CA GLY A 210 -31.50 51.72 -6.72
C GLY A 210 -30.12 51.31 -6.19
N GLY A 211 -29.50 52.11 -5.30
CA GLY A 211 -28.17 51.84 -4.74
C GLY A 211 -28.13 50.63 -3.80
N ALA A 212 -29.23 50.38 -3.07
CA ALA A 212 -29.32 49.28 -2.11
C ALA A 212 -29.06 47.92 -2.77
N SER A 213 -29.60 47.67 -3.96
CA SER A 213 -29.40 46.39 -4.67
C SER A 213 -27.97 46.17 -5.19
N ALA A 214 -27.30 47.24 -5.62
CA ALA A 214 -25.91 47.17 -6.10
C ALA A 214 -24.94 46.97 -4.94
N ASP A 215 -25.19 47.64 -3.81
CA ASP A 215 -24.42 47.46 -2.58
C ASP A 215 -24.69 46.10 -1.93
N GLU A 216 -25.92 45.58 -1.98
CA GLU A 216 -26.25 44.21 -1.57
C GLU A 216 -25.51 43.15 -2.40
N ARG A 217 -25.47 43.31 -3.72
CA ARG A 217 -24.74 42.39 -4.60
C ARG A 217 -23.23 42.46 -4.37
N ARG A 218 -22.69 43.66 -4.11
CA ARG A 218 -21.28 43.83 -3.70
C ARG A 218 -20.99 43.11 -2.38
N HIS A 219 -21.84 43.28 -1.37
CA HIS A 219 -21.67 42.60 -0.09
C HIS A 219 -21.85 41.08 -0.19
N GLU A 220 -22.63 40.57 -1.14
CA GLU A 220 -22.70 39.14 -1.44
C GLU A 220 -21.40 38.62 -2.05
N LEU A 221 -20.86 39.30 -3.05
CA LEU A 221 -19.57 38.95 -3.67
C LEU A 221 -18.41 39.06 -2.68
N GLU A 222 -18.39 40.07 -1.82
CA GLU A 222 -17.39 40.21 -0.75
C GLU A 222 -17.41 39.03 0.22
N ARG A 223 -18.61 38.56 0.60
CA ARG A 223 -18.79 37.37 1.44
C ARG A 223 -18.32 36.11 0.74
N GLU A 224 -18.61 35.97 -0.55
CA GLU A 224 -18.17 34.82 -1.33
C GLU A 224 -16.65 34.80 -1.54
N ILE A 225 -16.02 35.95 -1.82
CA ILE A 225 -14.56 36.07 -1.89
C ILE A 225 -13.92 35.73 -0.54
N ALA A 226 -14.49 36.21 0.57
CA ALA A 226 -14.00 35.87 1.91
C ALA A 226 -14.16 34.36 2.20
N TYR A 227 -15.28 33.77 1.80
CA TYR A 227 -15.53 32.33 1.92
C TYR A 227 -14.52 31.51 1.09
N LEU A 228 -14.30 31.86 -0.19
CA LEU A 228 -13.36 31.15 -1.06
C LEU A 228 -11.92 31.27 -0.57
N ARG A 229 -11.52 32.43 -0.03
CA ARG A 229 -10.18 32.62 0.54
C ARG A 229 -9.96 31.74 1.77
N THR A 230 -10.90 31.75 2.70
CA THR A 230 -10.81 30.91 3.90
C THR A 230 -10.87 29.42 3.55
N TYR A 231 -11.75 29.03 2.64
CA TYR A 231 -11.81 27.65 2.13
C TYR A 231 -10.49 27.23 1.48
N SER A 232 -9.91 28.08 0.62
CA SER A 232 -8.61 27.82 -0.01
C SER A 232 -7.48 27.65 1.01
N GLU A 233 -7.44 28.48 2.05
CA GLU A 233 -6.43 28.43 3.09
C GLU A 233 -6.56 27.17 3.98
N VAL A 234 -7.79 26.81 4.34
CA VAL A 234 -8.10 25.56 5.06
C VAL A 234 -7.77 24.33 4.21
N TYR A 235 -8.11 24.37 2.91
CA TYR A 235 -7.87 23.26 1.98
C TYR A 235 -6.36 23.07 1.73
N ARG A 236 -5.59 24.16 1.54
CA ARG A 236 -4.13 24.09 1.45
C ARG A 236 -3.51 23.52 2.72
N THR A 237 -4.00 23.92 3.89
CA THR A 237 -3.53 23.39 5.18
C THR A 237 -3.82 21.90 5.30
N HIS A 238 -5.03 21.47 4.91
CA HIS A 238 -5.41 20.06 4.87
C HIS A 238 -4.55 19.26 3.89
N LEU A 239 -4.36 19.75 2.66
CA LEU A 239 -3.55 19.07 1.64
C LEU A 239 -2.11 18.90 2.09
N ARG A 240 -1.51 19.93 2.70
CA ARG A 240 -0.17 19.83 3.29
C ARG A 240 -0.13 18.76 4.38
N SER A 241 -1.08 18.75 5.30
CA SER A 241 -1.12 17.73 6.36
C SER A 241 -1.29 16.30 5.81
N TYR A 242 -2.07 16.15 4.73
CA TYR A 242 -2.27 14.87 4.06
C TYR A 242 -1.00 14.39 3.36
N LEU A 243 -0.31 15.27 2.63
CA LEU A 243 0.97 14.97 1.99
C LEU A 243 2.06 14.65 3.02
N GLU A 244 2.16 15.40 4.12
CA GLU A 244 3.10 15.11 5.21
C GLU A 244 2.80 13.76 5.91
N ALA A 245 1.53 13.37 5.99
CA ALA A 245 1.16 12.06 6.52
C ALA A 245 1.51 10.93 5.54
N LEU A 246 1.29 11.14 4.23
CA LEU A 246 1.68 10.18 3.19
C LEU A 246 3.20 9.98 3.15
N LEU A 247 3.98 11.07 3.18
CA LEU A 247 5.45 10.99 3.18
C LEU A 247 5.96 10.23 4.41
N ARG A 248 5.42 10.52 5.60
CA ARG A 248 5.77 9.77 6.83
C ARG A 248 5.48 8.27 6.72
N ASN A 249 4.35 7.89 6.14
CA ASN A 249 4.03 6.47 5.93
C ASN A 249 5.02 5.79 4.97
N VAL A 250 5.50 6.50 3.93
CA VAL A 250 6.52 5.99 3.01
C VAL A 250 7.85 5.81 3.72
N ASP A 251 8.27 6.80 4.51
CA ASP A 251 9.51 6.72 5.30
C ASP A 251 9.47 5.57 6.34
N GLU A 252 8.32 5.38 7.00
CA GLU A 252 8.10 4.26 7.93
C GLU A 252 8.16 2.90 7.22
N TRP A 253 7.62 2.81 6.00
CA TRP A 253 7.68 1.60 5.19
C TRP A 253 9.11 1.29 4.75
N GLU A 254 9.85 2.28 4.24
CA GLU A 254 11.26 2.11 3.85
C GLU A 254 12.11 1.71 5.06
N SER A 255 11.87 2.32 6.21
CA SER A 255 12.57 1.97 7.46
C SER A 255 12.26 0.53 7.89
N SER A 256 11.01 0.08 7.72
CA SER A 256 10.59 -1.28 8.02
C SER A 256 11.19 -2.30 7.05
N GLU A 257 11.28 -1.97 5.77
CA GLU A 257 11.92 -2.79 4.74
C GLU A 257 13.42 -2.93 5.04
N ARG A 258 14.13 -1.81 5.27
CA ARG A 258 15.54 -1.82 5.66
C ARG A 258 15.80 -2.66 6.92
N ALA A 259 14.95 -2.51 7.94
CA ALA A 259 15.05 -3.30 9.16
C ALA A 259 14.83 -4.82 8.91
N SER A 260 13.95 -5.18 7.98
CA SER A 260 13.73 -6.57 7.59
C SER A 260 14.92 -7.18 6.83
N VAL A 261 15.63 -6.37 6.04
CA VAL A 261 16.84 -6.77 5.31
C VAL A 261 18.04 -6.92 6.25
N THR A 262 18.15 -6.07 7.28
CA THR A 262 19.22 -6.14 8.28
C THR A 262 18.91 -7.05 9.46
N GLY A 263 17.71 -7.63 9.51
CA GLY A 263 17.27 -8.60 10.52
C GLY A 263 17.95 -9.96 10.32
N GLU A 264 19.27 -9.97 10.44
CA GLU A 264 20.12 -11.14 10.39
C GLU A 264 19.77 -12.05 11.58
N THR A 265 19.31 -13.26 11.26
CA THR A 265 19.00 -14.33 12.21
C THR A 265 20.19 -14.57 13.13
N PRO A 266 20.08 -14.37 14.46
CA PRO A 266 21.14 -14.78 15.37
C PRO A 266 21.23 -16.31 15.33
N GLY A 267 22.32 -16.82 14.75
CA GLY A 267 22.61 -18.25 14.70
C GLY A 267 22.62 -18.87 16.10
N PRO A 268 22.09 -20.08 16.28
CA PRO A 268 22.03 -20.72 17.58
C PRO A 268 23.45 -20.93 18.14
N PRO A 269 23.68 -20.70 19.45
CA PRO A 269 25.01 -20.87 20.02
C PRO A 269 25.43 -22.34 19.95
N LEU A 270 26.60 -22.57 19.34
CA LEU A 270 27.26 -23.87 19.32
C LEU A 270 27.62 -24.26 20.75
N ARG A 271 27.02 -25.36 21.21
CA ARG A 271 27.30 -25.97 22.51
C ARG A 271 28.57 -26.80 22.36
N GLY A 272 29.69 -26.26 22.85
CA GLY A 272 30.91 -27.00 23.15
C GLY A 272 30.86 -27.67 24.52
#